data_AF-A0AAN4UV03-F1
#
_entry.id   AF-A0AAN4UV03-F1
#
_cell.length_a   1.000
_cell.length_b   1.000
_cell.length_c   1.000
_cell.angle_alpha   90.00
_cell.angle_beta   90.00
_cell.angle_gamma   90.00
#
_symmetry.space_group_name_H-M   'P 1'
#
loop_
_entity.id
_entity.type
_entity.pdbx_description
1 polymer ?
#
loop_
_entity_poly.entity_id
_entity_poly.type
_entity_poly.pdbx_seq_one_letter_code
_entity_poly.pdbx_strand_id
1 'polypeptide(L)'
;MSWIDIGGLDDIPRRGARVLKTAQGCVAVFRTQDDRVFALDDRCPHKGGQLSEGLAHGLRVTCPLHNWVFDLETGLAQGADEGAVATFAARIEGGRRADLAGRGAAFAARGGVMGDALRTTCPYCGVGCGILARPDGRGGVCVAGDPDHPANRGRLCPKGAALAETTGPEGRLLWPRIGGVRPVGSRRLT
;
A
#
# COMPACT_ATOMS: atom_id res chain seq x y z
N MET A 1 20.24 15.48 3.16
CA MET A 1 19.00 14.86 2.64
C MET A 1 18.95 15.11 1.15
N SER A 2 18.67 14.09 0.34
CA SER A 2 18.52 14.23 -1.11
C SER A 2 17.04 14.13 -1.49
N TRP A 3 16.63 14.91 -2.49
CA TRP A 3 15.31 14.82 -3.11
C TRP A 3 15.35 13.82 -4.27
N ILE A 4 14.25 13.11 -4.46
CA ILE A 4 14.10 12.08 -5.48
C ILE A 4 12.90 12.44 -6.34
N ASP A 5 13.09 12.57 -7.66
CA ASP A 5 12.02 12.78 -8.65
C ASP A 5 11.16 11.51 -8.71
N ILE A 6 9.90 11.63 -8.31
CA ILE A 6 8.95 10.51 -8.32
C ILE A 6 7.99 10.56 -9.52
N GLY A 7 8.14 11.55 -10.41
CA GLY A 7 7.35 11.71 -11.62
C GLY A 7 6.54 13.01 -11.66
N GLY A 8 5.58 13.05 -12.59
CA GLY A 8 4.65 14.16 -12.72
C GLY A 8 3.60 14.13 -11.62
N LEU A 9 3.08 15.30 -11.26
CA LEU A 9 1.96 15.43 -10.34
C LEU A 9 0.72 14.67 -10.84
N ASP A 10 0.53 14.58 -12.16
CA ASP A 10 -0.59 13.87 -12.78
C ASP A 10 -0.43 12.34 -12.78
N ASP A 11 0.75 11.83 -12.41
CA ASP A 11 0.92 10.40 -12.10
C ASP A 11 0.30 10.05 -10.73
N ILE A 12 -0.14 11.06 -9.95
CA ILE A 12 -0.80 10.90 -8.66
C ILE A 12 -2.25 11.36 -8.84
N PRO A 13 -3.24 10.47 -8.67
CA PRO A 13 -4.65 10.84 -8.83
C PRO A 13 -5.07 11.86 -7.77
N ARG A 14 -5.80 12.91 -8.17
CA ARG A 14 -6.41 13.85 -7.22
C ARG A 14 -7.33 13.09 -6.26
N ARG A 15 -7.22 13.38 -4.96
CA ARG A 15 -7.93 12.68 -3.88
C ARG A 15 -7.64 11.17 -3.86
N GLY A 16 -6.46 10.78 -4.29
CA GLY A 16 -5.97 9.41 -4.23
C GLY A 16 -4.47 9.39 -3.98
N ALA A 17 -3.86 8.23 -4.23
CA ALA A 17 -2.45 8.01 -3.97
C ALA A 17 -1.73 7.31 -5.12
N ARG A 18 -0.41 7.41 -5.08
CA ARG A 18 0.52 6.54 -5.80
C ARG A 18 1.48 5.91 -4.81
N VAL A 19 1.72 4.61 -4.95
CA VAL A 19 2.65 3.88 -4.08
C VAL A 19 4.05 3.85 -4.67
N LEU A 20 5.04 4.14 -3.84
CA LEU A 20 6.46 4.06 -4.15
C LEU A 20 7.13 3.01 -3.27
N LYS A 21 8.03 2.21 -3.85
CA LYS A 21 8.89 1.30 -3.09
C LYS A 21 10.13 2.02 -2.62
N THR A 22 10.40 1.94 -1.32
CA THR A 22 11.57 2.56 -0.68
C THR A 22 12.33 1.48 0.10
N ALA A 23 13.59 1.75 0.47
CA ALA A 23 14.32 0.88 1.38
C ALA A 23 13.64 0.77 2.76
N GLN A 24 12.84 1.78 3.12
CA GLN A 24 12.06 1.82 4.33
C GLN A 24 10.76 1.02 4.19
N GLY A 25 10.29 0.62 3.01
CA GLY A 25 9.00 -0.02 2.78
C GLY A 25 8.17 0.70 1.72
N CYS A 26 6.89 0.33 1.57
CA CYS A 26 5.97 1.03 0.66
C CYS A 26 5.54 2.39 1.25
N VAL A 27 5.68 3.44 0.45
CA VAL A 27 5.29 4.81 0.78
C VAL A 27 4.16 5.24 -0.13
N ALA A 28 3.03 5.63 0.45
CA ALA A 28 1.88 6.17 -0.26
C ALA A 28 2.01 7.69 -0.39
N VAL A 29 2.08 8.19 -1.62
CA VAL A 29 2.09 9.62 -1.92
C VAL A 29 0.68 10.04 -2.31
N PHE A 30 0.03 10.81 -1.45
CA PHE A 30 -1.31 11.33 -1.64
C PHE A 30 -1.29 12.69 -2.33
N ARG A 31 -2.26 12.94 -3.22
CA ARG A 31 -2.54 14.25 -3.81
C ARG A 31 -3.90 14.74 -3.33
N THR A 32 -3.95 15.91 -2.71
CA THR A 32 -5.19 16.54 -2.29
C THR A 32 -5.97 17.12 -3.47
N GLN A 33 -7.16 17.67 -3.21
CA GLN A 33 -7.96 18.31 -4.26
C GLN A 33 -7.30 19.59 -4.80
N ASP A 34 -6.59 20.32 -3.93
CA ASP A 34 -5.85 21.55 -4.19
C ASP A 34 -4.39 21.31 -4.59
N ASP A 35 -4.07 20.11 -5.10
CA ASP A 35 -2.77 19.77 -5.66
C ASP A 35 -1.59 19.81 -4.67
N ARG A 36 -1.84 19.69 -3.37
CA ARG A 36 -0.77 19.45 -2.38
C ARG A 36 -0.43 17.97 -2.34
N VAL A 37 0.83 17.64 -2.05
CA VAL A 37 1.31 16.28 -1.93
C VAL A 37 1.81 15.96 -0.53
N PHE A 38 1.50 14.77 -0.06
CA PHE A 38 1.92 14.25 1.24
C PHE A 38 2.33 12.79 1.09
N ALA A 39 3.28 12.33 1.89
CA ALA A 39 3.75 10.96 1.81
C ALA A 39 3.76 10.29 3.18
N LEU A 40 3.14 9.11 3.26
CA LEU A 40 2.98 8.32 4.47
C LEU A 40 3.52 6.91 4.25
N ASP A 41 3.87 6.21 5.33
CA ASP A 41 3.98 4.74 5.28
C ASP A 41 2.62 4.18 4.87
N ASP A 42 2.61 3.34 3.83
CA ASP A 42 1.36 2.80 3.28
C ASP A 42 0.68 1.82 4.23
N ARG A 43 1.40 1.32 5.24
CA ARG A 43 0.91 0.31 6.17
C ARG A 43 0.26 0.96 7.40
N CYS A 44 -1.06 0.83 7.49
CA CYS A 44 -1.82 1.24 8.68
C CYS A 44 -1.32 0.50 9.94
N PRO A 45 -0.99 1.20 11.04
CA PRO A 45 -0.41 0.61 12.24
C PRO A 45 -1.37 -0.32 12.99
N HIS A 46 -2.67 -0.25 12.71
CA HIS A 46 -3.68 -1.11 13.35
C HIS A 46 -3.51 -2.58 12.93
N LYS A 47 -3.70 -2.91 11.65
CA LYS A 47 -3.61 -4.29 11.12
C LYS A 47 -2.91 -4.42 9.77
N GLY A 48 -2.26 -3.35 9.31
CA GLY A 48 -1.47 -3.38 8.08
C GLY A 48 -2.22 -2.99 6.81
N GLY A 49 -3.43 -2.44 6.93
CA GLY A 49 -4.21 -2.00 5.77
C GLY A 49 -3.51 -0.95 4.93
N GLN A 50 -3.67 -1.05 3.61
CA GLN A 50 -3.02 -0.18 2.64
C GLN A 50 -3.74 1.18 2.59
N LEU A 51 -3.09 2.23 3.07
CA LEU A 51 -3.68 3.58 3.11
C LEU A 51 -3.87 4.17 1.71
N SER A 52 -3.05 3.78 0.75
CA SER A 52 -3.12 4.19 -0.65
C SER A 52 -4.43 3.83 -1.34
N GLU A 53 -5.08 2.75 -0.89
CA GLU A 53 -6.41 2.32 -1.35
C GLU A 53 -7.55 2.95 -0.52
N GLY A 54 -7.21 3.81 0.44
CA GLY A 54 -8.13 4.53 1.31
C GLY A 54 -8.77 5.76 0.65
N LEU A 55 -9.80 6.28 1.31
CA LEU A 55 -10.46 7.51 0.88
C LEU A 55 -9.66 8.73 1.36
N ALA A 56 -9.05 9.47 0.43
CA ALA A 56 -8.44 10.77 0.75
C ALA A 56 -9.48 11.91 0.72
N HIS A 57 -9.53 12.69 1.81
CA HIS A 57 -10.43 13.83 1.95
C HIS A 57 -9.79 14.92 2.82
N GLY A 58 -9.86 16.18 2.37
CA GLY A 58 -9.15 17.28 3.02
C GLY A 58 -7.66 16.97 3.16
N LEU A 59 -7.15 17.05 4.40
CA LEU A 59 -5.79 16.65 4.78
C LEU A 59 -5.76 15.30 5.50
N ARG A 60 -6.68 14.39 5.16
CA ARG A 60 -6.82 13.10 5.84
C ARG A 60 -6.95 11.96 4.84
N VAL A 61 -6.59 10.77 5.30
CA VAL A 61 -6.92 9.50 4.64
C VAL A 61 -7.65 8.58 5.61
N THR A 62 -8.74 7.99 5.15
CA THR A 62 -9.47 6.94 5.87
C THR A 62 -9.00 5.59 5.36
N CYS A 63 -8.41 4.78 6.25
CA CYS A 63 -8.00 3.42 5.97
C CYS A 63 -9.21 2.60 5.47
N PRO A 64 -9.10 1.93 4.32
CA PRO A 64 -10.25 1.29 3.66
C PRO A 64 -10.74 0.04 4.39
N LEU A 65 -9.97 -0.47 5.36
CA LEU A 65 -10.29 -1.73 6.03
C LEU A 65 -11.05 -1.53 7.34
N HIS A 66 -10.55 -0.66 8.21
CA HIS A 66 -11.08 -0.50 9.57
C HIS A 66 -11.49 0.95 9.88
N ASN A 67 -11.55 1.81 8.86
CA ASN A 67 -11.97 3.20 8.94
C ASN A 67 -11.12 4.11 9.85
N TRP A 68 -9.93 3.68 10.29
CA TRP A 68 -8.99 4.55 10.98
C TRP A 68 -8.64 5.75 10.10
N VAL A 69 -8.65 6.94 10.69
CA VAL A 69 -8.40 8.19 9.96
C VAL A 69 -7.05 8.75 10.37
N PHE A 70 -6.20 9.06 9.39
CA PHE A 70 -4.89 9.64 9.62
C PHE A 70 -4.81 11.01 8.98
N ASP A 71 -4.15 11.94 9.69
CA ASP A 71 -3.77 13.23 9.13
C ASP A 71 -2.57 13.07 8.18
N LEU A 72 -2.66 13.65 6.98
CA LEU A 72 -1.67 13.50 5.93
C LEU A 72 -0.36 14.25 6.21
N GLU A 73 -0.41 15.30 7.04
CA GLU A 73 0.75 16.14 7.34
C GLU A 73 1.57 15.58 8.51
N THR A 74 0.88 15.17 9.56
CA THR A 74 1.49 14.71 10.82
C THR A 74 1.58 13.19 10.91
N GLY A 75 0.75 12.46 10.14
CA GLY A 75 0.62 11.00 10.23
C GLY A 75 -0.14 10.52 11.47
N LEU A 76 -0.67 11.42 12.30
CA LEU A 76 -1.36 11.05 13.53
C LEU A 76 -2.76 10.52 13.25
N ALA A 77 -3.13 9.44 13.94
CA ALA A 77 -4.51 8.97 14.00
C ALA A 77 -5.41 10.08 14.56
N GLN A 78 -6.65 10.13 14.08
CA GLN A 78 -7.62 11.19 14.38
C GLN A 78 -8.83 10.61 15.11
N GLY A 79 -9.52 11.46 15.89
CA GLY A 79 -10.74 11.06 16.61
C GLY A 79 -10.41 10.27 17.87
N ALA A 80 -11.02 9.09 18.02
CA ALA A 80 -10.80 8.20 19.17
C ALA A 80 -9.69 7.16 18.92
N ASP A 81 -9.15 7.09 17.71
CA ASP A 81 -8.08 6.16 17.35
C ASP A 81 -6.73 6.69 17.85
N GLU A 82 -5.90 5.79 18.41
CA GLU A 82 -4.57 6.12 18.91
C GLU A 82 -3.48 5.46 18.06
N GLY A 83 -2.52 6.25 17.59
CA GLY A 83 -1.38 5.77 16.80
C GLY A 83 -0.88 6.78 15.79
N ALA A 84 0.14 6.41 15.04
CA ALA A 84 0.71 7.23 13.99
C ALA A 84 1.29 6.38 12.86
N VAL A 85 1.29 6.91 11.65
CA VAL A 85 2.10 6.45 10.53
C VAL A 85 3.29 7.36 10.33
N ALA A 86 4.41 6.79 9.87
CA ALA A 86 5.57 7.59 9.52
C ALA A 86 5.25 8.51 8.34
N THR A 87 5.70 9.76 8.41
CA THR A 87 5.60 10.73 7.32
C THR A 87 6.93 10.92 6.63
N PHE A 88 6.86 11.22 5.34
CA PHE A 88 8.02 11.48 4.49
C PHE A 88 7.83 12.85 3.84
N ALA A 89 8.86 13.69 3.85
CA ALA A 89 8.74 15.00 3.24
C ALA A 89 8.53 14.84 1.73
N ALA A 90 7.45 15.42 1.21
CA ALA A 90 7.11 15.47 -0.20
C ALA A 90 6.93 16.92 -0.62
N ARG A 91 7.28 17.25 -1.86
CA ARG A 91 7.10 18.60 -2.41
C ARG A 91 6.78 18.56 -3.90
N ILE A 92 6.34 19.70 -4.41
CA ILE A 92 6.20 19.93 -5.84
C ILE A 92 7.29 20.91 -6.29
N GLU A 93 8.07 20.50 -7.30
CA GLU A 93 9.09 21.30 -7.95
C GLU A 93 8.61 21.79 -9.33
N GLY A 94 8.88 23.07 -9.62
CA GLY A 94 8.51 23.69 -10.89
C GLY A 94 7.01 23.59 -11.23
N GLY A 95 6.15 23.52 -10.21
CA GLY A 95 4.68 23.46 -10.34
C GLY A 95 4.10 22.15 -10.88
N ARG A 96 4.91 21.13 -11.19
CA ARG A 96 4.40 19.90 -11.81
C ARG A 96 5.16 18.60 -11.51
N ARG A 97 6.37 18.68 -10.95
CA ARG A 97 7.14 17.49 -10.58
C ARG A 97 6.94 17.20 -9.11
N ALA A 98 6.62 15.97 -8.76
CA ALA A 98 6.57 15.57 -7.37
C ALA A 98 7.95 15.01 -6.96
N ASP A 99 8.43 15.44 -5.80
CA ASP A 99 9.68 14.97 -5.19
C ASP A 99 9.40 14.37 -3.81
N LEU A 100 10.16 13.34 -3.45
CA LEU A 100 10.17 12.73 -2.12
C LEU A 100 11.56 12.85 -1.48
N ALA A 101 11.65 13.22 -0.21
CA ALA A 101 12.89 13.23 0.54
C ALA A 101 13.28 11.80 0.94
N GLY A 102 14.54 11.41 0.69
CA GLY A 102 15.04 10.08 1.05
C GLY A 102 16.56 10.03 1.22
N ARG A 103 17.05 8.97 1.86
CA ARG A 103 18.46 8.54 1.81
C ARG A 103 18.54 7.39 0.82
N GLY A 104 19.34 7.56 -0.25
CA GLY A 104 19.75 6.53 -1.21
C GLY A 104 18.77 5.38 -1.43
N ALA A 105 17.87 5.51 -2.40
CA ALA A 105 17.07 4.39 -2.88
C ALA A 105 16.96 4.44 -4.41
N ALA A 106 17.14 3.28 -5.02
CA ALA A 106 16.75 3.03 -6.39
C ALA A 106 15.23 3.02 -6.45
N PHE A 107 14.63 4.19 -6.63
CA PHE A 107 13.24 4.29 -7.04
C PHE A 107 13.21 4.11 -8.55
N ALA A 108 12.47 3.13 -9.06
CA ALA A 108 12.17 3.06 -10.49
C ALA A 108 11.31 4.28 -10.85
N ALA A 109 11.97 5.39 -11.15
CA ALA A 109 11.41 6.58 -11.72
C ALA A 109 11.15 6.30 -13.21
N ARG A 110 9.91 6.63 -13.64
CA ARG A 110 9.38 6.62 -15.02
C ARG A 110 8.90 5.27 -15.54
N GLY A 111 7.79 5.33 -16.27
CA GLY A 111 7.12 4.20 -16.91
C GLY A 111 8.09 3.36 -17.73
N GLY A 112 8.03 2.04 -17.51
CA GLY A 112 8.82 1.04 -18.22
C GLY A 112 9.13 -0.19 -17.37
N VAL A 113 8.37 -1.27 -17.59
CA VAL A 113 8.62 -2.69 -17.24
C VAL A 113 9.04 -3.07 -15.80
N MET A 114 8.04 -3.48 -15.00
CA MET A 114 7.85 -4.90 -14.61
C MET A 114 9.06 -5.75 -14.13
N GLY A 115 9.98 -5.19 -13.35
CA GLY A 115 11.05 -5.98 -12.70
C GLY A 115 10.70 -6.57 -11.33
N ASP A 116 9.69 -6.01 -10.64
CA ASP A 116 9.53 -6.22 -9.19
C ASP A 116 8.12 -6.60 -8.74
N ALA A 117 7.15 -6.52 -9.66
CA ALA A 117 5.75 -6.82 -9.41
C ALA A 117 5.38 -8.11 -10.10
N LEU A 118 4.93 -9.09 -9.33
CA LEU A 118 4.23 -10.24 -9.88
C LEU A 118 2.86 -9.77 -10.35
N ARG A 119 2.59 -9.90 -11.66
CA ARG A 119 1.24 -9.79 -12.19
C ARG A 119 0.51 -11.10 -11.93
N THR A 120 -0.61 -11.03 -11.23
CA THR A 120 -1.41 -12.21 -10.92
C THR A 120 -2.88 -11.81 -10.75
N THR A 121 -3.75 -12.78 -10.51
CA THR A 121 -5.18 -12.55 -10.32
C THR A 121 -5.54 -12.56 -8.85
N CYS A 122 -6.42 -11.65 -8.43
CA CYS A 122 -6.99 -11.63 -7.08
C CYS A 122 -7.81 -12.92 -6.82
N PRO A 123 -7.49 -13.71 -5.79
CA PRO A 123 -8.16 -14.99 -5.54
C PRO A 123 -9.48 -14.86 -4.75
N TYR A 124 -9.95 -13.64 -4.46
CA TYR A 124 -10.94 -13.45 -3.39
C TYR A 124 -12.39 -13.83 -3.76
N CYS A 125 -12.85 -13.60 -5.00
CA CYS A 125 -14.28 -13.75 -5.34
C CYS A 125 -14.61 -14.30 -6.75
N GLY A 126 -13.62 -14.69 -7.56
CA GLY A 126 -13.85 -15.28 -8.89
C GLY A 126 -13.99 -14.29 -10.06
N VAL A 127 -14.10 -12.98 -9.81
CA VAL A 127 -14.03 -11.95 -10.89
C VAL A 127 -12.68 -11.98 -11.62
N GLY A 128 -11.62 -12.40 -10.92
CA GLY A 128 -10.28 -12.49 -11.51
C GLY A 128 -9.66 -11.12 -11.80
N CYS A 129 -9.92 -10.11 -10.96
CA CYS A 129 -9.26 -8.80 -11.08
C CYS A 129 -7.74 -8.96 -11.13
N GLY A 130 -7.08 -8.29 -12.08
CA GLY A 130 -5.62 -8.29 -12.16
C GLY A 130 -5.01 -7.44 -11.06
N ILE A 131 -3.95 -7.95 -10.44
CA ILE A 131 -3.21 -7.28 -9.39
C ILE A 131 -1.72 -7.27 -9.70
N LEU A 132 -1.05 -6.23 -9.19
CA LEU A 132 0.39 -6.13 -9.06
C LEU A 132 0.73 -6.42 -7.60
N ALA A 133 1.36 -7.57 -7.34
CA ALA A 133 1.80 -7.98 -6.01
C ALA A 133 3.32 -7.81 -5.88
N ARG A 134 3.77 -7.24 -4.78
CA ARG A 134 5.17 -6.87 -4.55
C ARG A 134 5.59 -7.12 -3.11
N PRO A 135 6.70 -7.83 -2.81
CA PRO A 135 7.23 -7.87 -1.44
C PRO A 135 7.48 -6.45 -0.92
N ASP A 136 7.12 -6.20 0.34
CA ASP A 136 7.25 -4.88 0.99
C ASP A 136 8.61 -4.67 1.68
N GLY A 137 9.48 -5.69 1.67
CA GLY A 137 10.78 -5.70 2.35
C GLY A 137 10.72 -5.93 3.86
N ARG A 138 9.52 -6.05 4.44
CA ARG A 138 9.24 -6.24 5.87
C ARG A 138 8.52 -7.57 6.17
N GLY A 139 8.52 -8.49 5.21
CA GLY A 139 7.88 -9.81 5.32
C GLY A 139 6.40 -9.84 4.89
N GLY A 140 5.90 -8.74 4.32
CA GLY A 140 4.56 -8.64 3.74
C GLY A 140 4.61 -8.39 2.22
N VAL A 141 3.46 -7.98 1.69
CA VAL A 141 3.27 -7.69 0.26
C VAL A 141 2.44 -6.41 0.11
N CYS A 142 2.78 -5.58 -0.85
CA CYS A 142 1.94 -4.47 -1.33
C CYS A 142 1.17 -4.96 -2.56
N VAL A 143 -0.14 -4.66 -2.60
CA VAL A 143 -1.06 -5.07 -3.66
C VAL A 143 -1.73 -3.83 -4.24
N ALA A 144 -1.56 -3.62 -5.54
CA ALA A 144 -2.29 -2.62 -6.31
C ALA A 144 -3.05 -3.27 -7.46
N GLY A 145 -4.10 -2.63 -7.97
CA GLY A 145 -4.77 -3.11 -9.17
C GLY A 145 -3.87 -2.97 -10.40
N ASP A 146 -3.93 -3.94 -11.31
CA ASP A 146 -3.22 -3.88 -12.58
C ASP A 146 -3.94 -2.92 -13.54
N PRO A 147 -3.34 -1.77 -13.91
CA PRO A 147 -3.96 -0.79 -14.80
C PRO A 147 -4.21 -1.34 -16.21
N ASP A 148 -3.41 -2.32 -16.65
CA ASP A 148 -3.49 -2.91 -17.98
C ASP A 148 -4.50 -4.08 -18.03
N HIS A 149 -5.01 -4.52 -16.88
CA HIS A 149 -5.86 -5.71 -16.82
C HIS A 149 -7.31 -5.40 -17.22
N PRO A 150 -7.91 -6.17 -18.15
CA PRO A 150 -9.20 -5.82 -18.77
C PRO A 150 -10.37 -5.83 -17.78
N ALA A 151 -10.33 -6.70 -16.76
CA ALA A 151 -11.43 -6.87 -15.81
C ALA A 151 -11.62 -5.68 -14.87
N ASN A 152 -10.55 -4.96 -14.51
CA ASN A 152 -10.59 -3.97 -13.45
C ASN A 152 -9.89 -2.64 -13.78
N ARG A 153 -9.04 -2.57 -14.81
CA ARG A 153 -8.36 -1.34 -15.24
C ARG A 153 -7.70 -0.60 -14.06
N GLY A 154 -7.02 -1.36 -13.20
CA GLY A 154 -6.33 -0.85 -12.01
C GLY A 154 -7.19 -0.68 -10.76
N ARG A 155 -8.51 -0.87 -10.83
CA ARG A 155 -9.39 -0.72 -9.66
C ARG A 155 -9.41 -1.98 -8.80
N LEU A 156 -9.55 -1.81 -7.49
CA LEU A 156 -9.80 -2.92 -6.57
C LEU A 156 -11.06 -2.63 -5.75
N CYS A 157 -11.78 -3.70 -5.40
CA CYS A 157 -12.79 -3.62 -4.35
C CYS A 157 -12.10 -3.66 -2.98
N PRO A 158 -12.81 -3.36 -1.87
CA PRO A 158 -12.22 -3.38 -0.52
C PRO A 158 -11.52 -4.71 -0.17
N LYS A 159 -12.05 -5.84 -0.66
CA LYS A 159 -11.47 -7.17 -0.47
C LYS A 159 -10.16 -7.38 -1.23
N GLY A 160 -10.06 -6.84 -2.45
CA GLY A 160 -8.84 -6.89 -3.26
C GLY A 160 -7.76 -5.97 -2.72
N ALA A 161 -8.14 -4.75 -2.30
CA ALA A 161 -7.27 -3.79 -1.65
C ALA A 161 -6.74 -4.29 -0.29
N ALA A 162 -7.50 -5.13 0.41
CA ALA A 162 -7.06 -5.76 1.66
C ALA A 162 -6.30 -7.08 1.47
N LEU A 163 -6.06 -7.52 0.22
CA LEU A 163 -5.48 -8.85 -0.04
C LEU A 163 -4.11 -9.05 0.62
N ALA A 164 -3.32 -7.97 0.73
CA ALA A 164 -2.02 -7.97 1.40
C ALA A 164 -2.07 -8.61 2.80
N GLU A 165 -3.11 -8.34 3.58
CA GLU A 165 -3.30 -8.85 4.95
C GLU A 165 -3.68 -10.33 5.02
N THR A 166 -3.98 -10.96 3.90
CA THR A 166 -4.36 -12.38 3.86
C THR A 166 -3.22 -13.28 3.38
N THR A 167 -2.07 -12.68 3.07
CA THR A 167 -0.91 -13.40 2.54
C THR A 167 -0.01 -13.95 3.64
N GLY A 168 -0.18 -13.50 4.88
CA GLY A 168 0.60 -13.96 6.01
C GLY A 168 0.14 -15.31 6.58
N PRO A 169 0.87 -15.83 7.57
CA PRO A 169 0.56 -17.09 8.24
C PRO A 169 -0.53 -16.95 9.31
N GLU A 170 -0.95 -15.74 9.66
CA GLU A 170 -2.01 -15.48 10.65
C GLU A 170 -3.31 -16.20 10.28
N GLY A 171 -3.91 -16.88 11.26
CA GLY A 171 -5.13 -17.66 11.03
C GLY A 171 -4.96 -18.91 10.13
N ARG A 172 -3.82 -19.08 9.47
CA ARG A 172 -3.53 -20.28 8.67
C ARG A 172 -3.25 -21.46 9.58
N LEU A 173 -3.83 -22.61 9.27
CA LEU A 173 -3.50 -23.86 9.93
C LEU A 173 -2.08 -24.29 9.51
N LEU A 174 -1.09 -23.98 10.35
CA LEU A 174 0.32 -24.30 10.07
C LEU A 174 0.71 -25.73 10.47
N TRP A 175 -0.17 -26.45 11.17
CA TRP A 175 0.07 -27.82 11.63
C TRP A 175 -1.24 -28.61 11.53
N PRO A 176 -1.21 -29.89 11.11
CA PRO A 176 -2.42 -30.70 11.10
C PRO A 176 -2.98 -30.82 12.53
N ARG A 177 -4.32 -30.79 12.66
CA ARG A 177 -5.02 -30.93 13.93
C ARG A 177 -6.11 -31.99 13.78
N ILE A 178 -6.15 -32.95 14.70
CA ILE A 178 -7.21 -33.97 14.81
C ILE A 178 -7.85 -33.78 16.18
N GLY A 179 -9.16 -33.54 16.25
CA GLY A 179 -9.83 -33.23 17.53
C GLY A 179 -9.26 -31.99 18.24
N GLY A 180 -8.74 -31.02 17.48
CA GLY A 180 -8.12 -29.80 18.04
C GLY A 180 -6.68 -29.97 18.55
N VAL A 181 -6.12 -31.18 18.58
CA VAL A 181 -4.72 -31.43 19.00
C VAL A 181 -3.80 -31.68 17.81
N ARG A 182 -2.55 -31.22 17.92
CA ARG A 182 -1.50 -31.53 16.95
C ARG A 182 -1.03 -32.98 17.16
N PRO A 183 -1.09 -33.87 16.16
CA PRO A 183 -0.60 -35.24 16.30
C PRO A 183 0.92 -35.28 16.56
N VAL A 184 1.37 -36.20 17.40
CA VAL A 184 2.80 -36.47 17.63
C VAL A 184 3.45 -36.88 16.30
N GLY A 185 4.64 -36.35 16.02
CA GLY A 185 5.37 -36.61 14.77
C GLY A 185 4.85 -35.84 13.54
N SER A 186 3.79 -35.03 13.67
CA SER A 186 3.30 -34.21 12.57
C SER A 186 4.29 -33.12 12.15
N ARG A 187 4.35 -32.88 10.83
CA ARG A 187 5.15 -31.83 10.18
C ARG A 187 4.33 -30.55 9.99
N ARG A 188 5.05 -29.44 9.81
CA ARG A 188 4.44 -28.14 9.52
C ARG A 188 3.82 -28.19 8.12
N LEU A 189 2.63 -27.62 7.98
CA LEU A 189 1.98 -27.37 6.70
C LEU A 189 2.65 -26.12 6.10
N THR A 190 3.70 -26.36 5.31
CA THR A 190 4.45 -25.36 4.51
C THR A 190 4.95 -26.03 3.25
#